data_AF-A0A848JRM9-F1
#
_entry.id   AF-A0A848JRM9-F1
#
_cell.length_a   1.000
_cell.length_b   1.000
_cell.length_c   1.000
_cell.angle_alpha   90.00
_cell.angle_beta   90.00
_cell.angle_gamma   90.00
#
_symmetry.space_group_name_H-M   'P 1'
#
loop_
_entity.id
_entity.type
_entity.pdbx_description
1 polymer ?
#
loop_
_entity_poly.entity_id
_entity_poly.type
_entity_poly.pdbx_seq_one_letter_code
_entity_poly.pdbx_strand_id
1 'polypeptide(L)'
;MVFGVGYCAQVTKTPEQKAQEYLRDLKFSACYVVQEKARSLLKAPSTAKFDSCTTGAIVAKVKDKDEFIVIGDVDAQNSFGAMLRSKYSGTAVHTGTEPDRGWQVKVMIVDR
;
A
#
# COMPACT_ATOMS: atom_id res chain seq x y z
N MET A 1 -38.57 -4.60 -40.38
CA MET A 1 -38.05 -3.85 -39.21
C MET A 1 -37.66 -4.88 -38.16
N VAL A 2 -36.37 -5.08 -37.91
CA VAL A 2 -35.88 -5.95 -36.82
C VAL A 2 -35.05 -5.07 -35.90
N PHE A 3 -35.64 -4.69 -34.77
CA PHE A 3 -34.94 -3.98 -33.69
C PHE A 3 -34.15 -5.02 -32.90
N GLY A 4 -32.85 -5.13 -33.18
CA GLY A 4 -31.91 -5.87 -32.33
C GLY A 4 -31.67 -5.08 -31.05
N VAL A 5 -32.36 -5.46 -29.97
CA VAL A 5 -32.17 -4.89 -28.64
C VAL A 5 -30.79 -5.29 -28.13
N GLY A 6 -29.95 -4.28 -27.92
CA GLY A 6 -28.66 -4.44 -27.27
C GLY A 6 -28.83 -4.92 -25.84
N TYR A 7 -28.16 -6.03 -25.51
CA TYR A 7 -27.87 -6.39 -24.13
C TYR A 7 -26.39 -6.11 -23.89
N CYS A 8 -26.12 -4.97 -23.25
CA CYS A 8 -24.82 -4.69 -22.66
C CYS A 8 -24.71 -5.58 -21.40
N ALA A 9 -23.99 -6.69 -21.51
CA ALA A 9 -23.80 -7.63 -20.42
C ALA A 9 -23.05 -6.94 -19.28
N GLN A 10 -23.72 -6.68 -18.16
CA GLN A 10 -23.06 -6.26 -16.94
C GLN A 10 -22.27 -7.45 -16.40
N VAL A 11 -20.94 -7.40 -16.53
CA VAL A 11 -20.03 -8.40 -16.00
C VAL A 11 -20.12 -8.37 -14.47
N THR A 12 -20.96 -9.21 -13.88
CA THR A 12 -21.01 -9.41 -12.43
C THR A 12 -19.80 -10.26 -12.03
N LYS A 13 -18.79 -9.63 -11.42
CA LYS A 13 -17.57 -10.30 -10.93
C LYS A 13 -17.92 -11.46 -9.98
N THR A 14 -17.25 -12.60 -10.12
CA THR A 14 -17.44 -13.78 -9.26
C THR A 14 -17.01 -13.50 -7.82
N PRO A 15 -17.50 -14.25 -6.81
CA PRO A 15 -17.10 -14.07 -5.41
C PRO A 15 -15.57 -14.19 -5.20
N GLU A 16 -14.92 -15.05 -5.98
CA GLU A 16 -13.46 -15.21 -5.95
C GLU A 16 -12.73 -13.94 -6.44
N GLN A 17 -13.22 -13.34 -7.53
CA GLN A 17 -12.68 -12.08 -8.05
C GLN A 17 -12.88 -10.93 -7.06
N LYS A 18 -14.04 -10.87 -6.38
CA LYS A 18 -14.28 -9.88 -5.33
C LYS A 18 -13.31 -10.02 -4.16
N ALA A 19 -13.01 -11.26 -3.74
CA ALA A 19 -12.05 -11.51 -2.67
C ALA A 19 -10.63 -11.08 -3.07
N GLN A 20 -10.22 -11.34 -4.32
CA GLN A 20 -8.92 -10.90 -4.83
C GLN A 20 -8.80 -9.38 -4.95
N GLU A 21 -9.85 -8.70 -5.39
CA GLU A 21 -9.92 -7.24 -5.44
C GLU A 21 -9.86 -6.64 -4.04
N TYR A 22 -10.62 -7.19 -3.08
CA TYR A 22 -10.55 -6.78 -1.68
C TYR A 22 -9.13 -6.93 -1.09
N LEU A 23 -8.45 -8.04 -1.38
CA LEU A 23 -7.06 -8.24 -0.95
C LEU A 23 -6.09 -7.26 -1.61
N ARG A 24 -6.31 -6.92 -2.88
CA ARG A 24 -5.52 -5.91 -3.59
C ARG A 24 -5.68 -4.54 -2.93
N ASP A 25 -6.91 -4.15 -2.64
CA ASP A 25 -7.23 -2.87 -2.00
C ASP A 25 -6.63 -2.80 -0.59
N LEU A 26 -6.72 -3.88 0.20
CA LEU A 26 -6.07 -3.96 1.50
C LEU A 26 -4.55 -3.82 1.41
N LYS A 27 -3.90 -4.50 0.45
CA LYS A 27 -2.45 -4.37 0.24
C LYS A 27 -2.05 -2.95 -0.15
N PHE A 28 -2.85 -2.32 -1.01
CA PHE A 28 -2.61 -0.94 -1.43
C PHE A 28 -2.75 0.03 -0.26
N SER A 29 -3.84 -0.08 0.51
CA SER A 29 -4.06 0.69 1.74
C SER A 29 -2.93 0.49 2.74
N ALA A 30 -2.53 -0.76 3.01
CA ALA A 30 -1.42 -1.09 3.90
C ALA A 30 -0.12 -0.41 3.49
N CYS A 31 0.22 -0.45 2.19
CA CYS A 31 1.39 0.24 1.67
C CYS A 31 1.30 1.75 1.83
N TYR A 32 0.16 2.35 1.48
CA TYR A 32 -0.04 3.79 1.59
C TYR A 32 0.13 4.28 3.03
N VAL A 33 -0.51 3.63 4.01
CA VAL A 33 -0.40 4.03 5.42
C VAL A 33 1.01 3.84 5.98
N VAL A 34 1.75 2.83 5.51
CA VAL A 34 3.18 2.65 5.85
C VAL A 34 4.02 3.76 5.25
N GLN A 35 3.80 4.13 3.99
CA GLN A 35 4.55 5.20 3.34
C GLN A 35 4.29 6.56 3.98
N GLU A 36 3.04 6.88 4.31
CA GLU A 36 2.71 8.13 5.03
C GLU A 36 3.38 8.17 6.41
N LYS A 37 3.38 7.03 7.12
CA LYS A 37 4.06 6.95 8.41
C LYS A 37 5.58 7.05 8.26
N ALA A 38 6.18 6.39 7.26
CA ALA A 38 7.60 6.54 6.93
C ALA A 38 7.93 8.00 6.59
N ARG A 39 7.10 8.67 5.78
CA ARG A 39 7.27 10.08 5.40
C ARG A 39 7.31 10.97 6.63
N SER A 40 6.45 10.74 7.61
CA SER A 40 6.44 11.50 8.86
C SER A 40 7.69 11.34 9.74
N LEU A 41 8.46 10.26 9.53
CA LEU A 41 9.69 9.96 10.27
C LEU A 41 10.94 10.53 9.57
N LEU A 42 10.84 10.88 8.29
CA LEU A 42 11.95 11.45 7.52
C LEU A 42 12.19 12.91 7.88
N LYS A 43 13.45 13.33 7.85
CA LYS A 43 13.85 14.72 8.13
C LYS A 43 13.34 15.72 7.08
N ALA A 44 13.24 15.28 5.83
CA ALA A 44 12.74 16.08 4.71
C ALA A 44 11.54 15.37 4.05
N PRO A 45 10.33 15.48 4.64
CA PRO A 45 9.16 14.74 4.17
C PRO A 45 8.71 15.17 2.76
N SER A 46 8.92 16.44 2.39
CA SER A 46 8.52 17.01 1.10
C SER A 46 9.39 16.56 -0.07
N THR A 47 10.61 16.09 0.17
CA THR A 47 11.53 15.59 -0.86
C THR A 47 11.53 14.07 -0.96
N ALA A 48 10.85 13.39 -0.03
CA ALA A 48 10.79 11.93 0.04
C ALA A 48 9.99 11.34 -1.13
N LYS A 49 10.65 10.53 -1.95
CA LYS A 49 10.05 9.77 -3.04
C LYS A 49 10.03 8.30 -2.67
N PHE A 50 8.82 7.74 -2.59
CA PHE A 50 8.60 6.34 -2.29
C PHE A 50 8.32 5.56 -3.57
N ASP A 51 8.66 4.27 -3.56
CA ASP A 51 8.27 3.35 -4.61
C ASP A 51 6.74 3.19 -4.75
N SER A 52 6.28 2.78 -5.92
CA SER A 52 4.86 2.49 -6.17
C SER A 52 4.36 1.34 -5.29
N CYS A 53 3.22 1.52 -4.64
CA CYS A 53 2.55 0.47 -3.85
C CYS A 53 2.06 -0.71 -4.67
N THR A 54 1.93 -0.55 -6.00
CA THR A 54 1.42 -1.61 -6.88
C THR A 54 2.54 -2.48 -7.46
N THR A 55 3.73 -1.91 -7.65
CA THR A 55 4.81 -2.54 -8.43
C THR A 55 6.19 -2.50 -7.79
N GLY A 56 6.43 -1.61 -6.82
CA GLY A 56 7.75 -1.41 -6.21
C GLY A 56 7.82 -1.85 -4.75
N ALA A 57 6.78 -1.62 -3.96
CA ALA A 57 6.74 -2.09 -2.58
C ALA A 57 6.31 -3.57 -2.49
N ILE A 58 7.06 -4.36 -1.72
CA ILE A 58 6.70 -5.74 -1.42
C ILE A 58 5.70 -5.74 -0.27
N VAL A 59 4.46 -6.18 -0.53
CA VAL A 59 3.41 -6.30 0.49
C VAL A 59 3.06 -7.77 0.72
N ALA A 60 3.49 -8.31 1.86
CA ALA A 60 3.19 -9.67 2.30
C ALA A 60 2.15 -9.66 3.43
N LYS A 61 1.05 -10.41 3.26
CA LYS A 61 0.10 -10.67 4.36
C LYS A 61 0.64 -11.83 5.21
N VAL A 62 0.77 -11.61 6.51
CA VAL A 62 1.06 -12.68 7.48
C VAL A 62 -0.23 -13.48 7.66
N LYS A 63 -0.20 -14.80 7.44
CA LYS A 63 -1.41 -15.63 7.29
C LYS A 63 -2.40 -15.58 8.48
N ASP A 64 -1.91 -15.29 9.68
CA ASP A 64 -2.64 -15.55 10.93
C ASP A 64 -3.09 -14.30 11.69
N LYS A 65 -2.62 -13.13 11.28
CA LYS A 65 -2.97 -11.83 11.85
C LYS A 65 -3.22 -10.93 10.66
N ASP A 66 -4.21 -10.06 10.68
CA ASP A 66 -4.45 -9.09 9.59
C ASP A 66 -3.32 -8.04 9.53
N GLU A 67 -2.11 -8.52 9.33
CA GLU A 67 -0.83 -7.89 9.46
C GLU A 67 -0.16 -7.98 8.09
N PHE A 68 0.27 -6.83 7.61
CA PHE A 68 0.87 -6.64 6.31
C PHE A 68 2.27 -6.09 6.51
N ILE A 69 3.26 -6.79 5.98
CA ILE A 69 4.65 -6.36 5.97
C ILE A 69 4.90 -5.68 4.63
N VAL A 70 5.30 -4.42 4.68
CA VAL A 70 5.60 -3.56 3.54
C VAL A 70 7.09 -3.24 3.56
N ILE A 71 7.79 -3.59 2.49
CA ILE A 71 9.22 -3.29 2.32
C ILE A 71 9.40 -2.55 1.01
N GLY A 72 10.12 -1.43 1.02
CA GLY A 72 10.43 -0.66 -0.17
C GLY A 72 11.63 0.26 0.00
N ASP A 73 11.97 0.97 -1.06
CA ASP A 73 13.00 1.99 -1.06
C ASP A 73 12.38 3.40 -1.00
N VAL A 74 13.06 4.30 -0.30
CA VAL A 74 12.71 5.71 -0.24
C VAL A 74 13.94 6.56 -0.51
N ASP A 75 13.79 7.47 -1.46
CA ASP A 75 14.80 8.49 -1.76
C ASP A 75 14.42 9.77 -1.03
N ALA A 76 15.21 10.19 -0.04
CA ALA A 76 14.94 11.39 0.76
C ALA A 76 16.20 12.20 1.02
N GLN A 77 16.04 13.51 1.22
CA GLN A 77 17.15 14.39 1.50
C GLN A 77 17.53 14.36 2.99
N ASN A 78 18.83 14.27 3.30
CA ASN A 78 19.31 14.42 4.67
C ASN A 78 19.51 15.90 5.06
N SER A 79 19.90 16.16 6.31
CA SER A 79 20.15 17.51 6.82
C SER A 79 21.27 18.28 6.09
N PHE A 80 22.11 17.60 5.31
CA PHE A 80 23.20 18.20 4.53
C PHE A 80 22.83 18.46 3.07
N GLY A 81 21.58 18.22 2.69
CA GLY A 81 21.12 18.45 1.33
C GLY A 81 21.43 17.32 0.34
N ALA A 82 22.02 16.21 0.79
CA ALA A 82 22.29 15.06 -0.07
C ALA A 82 21.06 14.16 -0.20
N MET A 83 20.75 13.71 -1.42
CA MET A 83 19.76 12.65 -1.65
C MET A 83 20.35 11.30 -1.25
N LEU A 84 19.71 10.63 -0.31
CA LEU A 84 20.05 9.28 0.12
C LEU A 84 18.90 8.34 -0.21
N ARG A 85 19.26 7.14 -0.68
CA ARG A 85 18.34 6.02 -0.85
C ARG A 85 18.42 5.15 0.40
N SER A 86 17.35 5.12 1.18
CA SER A 86 17.23 4.28 2.37
C SER A 86 16.14 3.24 2.16
N LYS A 87 16.25 2.11 2.85
CA LYS A 87 15.20 1.10 2.86
C LYS A 87 14.23 1.39 4.01
N TYR A 88 12.94 1.22 3.77
CA TYR A 88 11.95 1.23 4.84
C TYR A 88 11.27 -0.13 4.93
N SER A 89 10.94 -0.51 6.16
CA SER A 89 10.16 -1.69 6.47
C SER A 89 9.08 -1.30 7.46
N GLY A 90 7.84 -1.60 7.14
CA GLY A 90 6.70 -1.30 8.00
C GLY A 90 5.77 -2.49 8.13
N THR A 91 5.21 -2.62 9.32
CA THR A 91 4.16 -3.56 9.64
C THR A 91 2.86 -2.77 9.83
N ALA A 92 1.85 -3.06 9.04
CA ALA A 92 0.51 -2.49 9.15
C ALA A 92 -0.46 -3.57 9.61
N VAL A 93 -1.09 -3.37 10.76
CA VAL A 93 -2.12 -4.24 11.31
C VAL A 93 -3.47 -3.59 11.07
N HIS A 94 -4.36 -4.28 10.37
CA HIS A 94 -5.73 -3.87 10.13
C HIS A 94 -6.60 -4.40 11.27
N THR A 95 -7.22 -3.51 12.03
CA THR A 95 -8.15 -3.85 13.13
C THR A 95 -9.59 -3.46 12.81
N GLY A 96 -9.88 -3.04 11.57
CA GLY A 96 -11.19 -2.56 11.14
C GLY A 96 -11.96 -3.59 10.30
N THR A 97 -13.24 -3.30 10.05
CA THR A 97 -14.06 -4.01 9.05
C THR A 97 -14.00 -3.37 7.67
N GLU A 98 -13.55 -2.11 7.59
CA GLU A 98 -13.44 -1.32 6.35
C GLU A 98 -11.97 -1.20 5.93
N PRO A 99 -11.61 -1.39 4.64
CA PRO A 99 -10.21 -1.46 4.20
C PRO A 99 -9.43 -0.13 4.32
N ASP A 100 -10.13 0.98 4.49
CA ASP A 100 -9.58 2.34 4.62
C ASP A 100 -9.41 2.79 6.08
N ARG A 101 -9.97 2.08 7.07
CA ARG A 101 -9.95 2.49 8.48
C ARG A 101 -9.37 1.42 9.41
N GLY A 102 -8.93 1.87 10.59
CA GLY A 102 -8.47 0.96 11.65
C GLY A 102 -7.06 0.41 11.44
N TRP A 103 -6.17 1.17 10.79
CA TRP A 103 -4.80 0.76 10.58
C TRP A 103 -3.90 1.17 11.75
N GLN A 104 -3.29 0.18 12.41
CA GLN A 104 -2.18 0.38 13.33
C GLN A 104 -0.87 0.11 12.60
N VAL A 105 -0.04 1.14 12.48
CA VAL A 105 1.16 1.06 11.66
C VAL A 105 2.40 1.25 12.51
N LYS A 106 3.33 0.29 12.42
CA LYS A 106 4.67 0.37 13.00
C LYS A 106 5.68 0.38 11.86
N VAL A 107 6.44 1.46 11.72
CA VAL A 107 7.42 1.62 10.64
C VAL A 107 8.83 1.76 11.21
N MET A 108 9.80 1.18 10.52
CA MET A 108 11.22 1.31 10.78
C MET A 108 11.93 1.68 9.47
N ILE A 109 12.70 2.76 9.50
CA ILE A 109 13.58 3.15 8.39
C ILE A 109 14.94 2.53 8.67
N VAL A 110 15.41 1.69 7.77
CA VAL A 110 16.73 1.07 7.82
C VAL A 110 17.64 1.93 6.95
N ASP A 111 18.29 2.90 7.58
CA ASP A 111 19.43 3.59 7.01
C ASP A 111 20.66 2.69 7.21
N ARG A 112 21.40 2.40 6.15
CA ARG A 112 22.56 1.49 6.19
C ARG A 112 23.86 2.26 6.16
#